data_AF-A0A067BWF8-F1
#
_entry.id   AF-A0A067BWF8-F1
#
_cell.length_a   1.000
_cell.length_b   1.000
_cell.length_c   1.000
_cell.angle_alpha   90.00
_cell.angle_beta   90.00
_cell.angle_gamma   90.00
#
_symmetry.space_group_name_H-M   'P 1'
#
loop_
_entity.id
_entity.type
_entity.pdbx_description
1 polymer ?
#
loop_
_entity_poly.entity_id
_entity_poly.type
_entity_poly.pdbx_seq_one_letter_code
_entity_poly.pdbx_strand_id
1 'polypeptide(L)'
;MLALAAFLGAVGATAYVPGLGPVGISALVFYALRASVVPLASRACVAAFRSDAPMDRLLWLNTSVSLLHSIVSSCVSLAVLSYHGRAFFDADWVLASPDGAMLPLAVSTGYFLYDFYDLVAHKLWLKAPGILAHHIMVGACYASAIVYGVGQCYLVVMLLLELNSVFLHARKLLSMAGYSMSNTIYAMAWQGVWVTFVATRGVLPIAVHVAVFADRARFPHVVQYAMAFGGMAILHVLNYLVCQGCWKAYRKDVAAKSK
;
A
#
# COMPACT_ATOMS: atom_id res chain seq x y z
N MET A 1 -0.80 13.91 21.23
CA MET A 1 -2.08 13.62 21.91
C MET A 1 -3.27 13.71 20.96
N LEU A 2 -3.52 14.86 20.30
CA LEU A 2 -4.69 15.00 19.39
C LEU A 2 -4.74 13.96 18.25
N ALA A 3 -3.62 13.73 17.54
CA ALA A 3 -3.59 12.76 16.44
C ALA A 3 -3.87 11.31 16.88
N LEU A 4 -3.40 10.92 18.08
CA LEU A 4 -3.65 9.59 18.63
C LEU A 4 -5.12 9.44 19.06
N ALA A 5 -5.70 10.46 19.70
CA ALA A 5 -7.12 10.44 20.04
C ALA A 5 -8.01 10.35 18.79
N ALA A 6 -7.68 11.09 17.73
CA ALA A 6 -8.39 11.01 16.46
C ALA A 6 -8.28 9.62 15.80
N PHE A 7 -7.08 9.02 15.83
CA PHE A 7 -6.87 7.65 15.33
C PHE A 7 -7.70 6.62 16.12
N LEU A 8 -7.66 6.66 17.45
CA LEU A 8 -8.42 5.75 18.29
C LEU A 8 -9.94 5.96 18.12
N GLY A 9 -10.38 7.21 17.96
CA GLY A 9 -11.77 7.53 17.62
C GLY A 9 -12.18 6.94 16.27
N ALA A 10 -11.33 7.04 15.24
CA ALA A 10 -11.58 6.44 13.93
C ALA A 10 -11.64 4.90 14.00
N VAL A 11 -10.73 4.27 14.75
CA VAL A 11 -10.78 2.82 15.03
C VAL A 11 -12.08 2.46 15.73
N GLY A 12 -12.46 3.19 16.77
CA GLY A 12 -13.74 2.99 17.47
C GLY A 12 -14.94 3.09 16.53
N ALA A 13 -14.96 4.08 15.63
CA ALA A 13 -16.03 4.26 14.65
C ALA A 13 -16.20 3.04 13.72
N THR A 14 -15.11 2.33 13.38
CA THR A 14 -15.19 1.12 12.54
C THR A 14 -16.00 -0.01 13.19
N ALA A 15 -16.10 -0.06 14.53
CA ALA A 15 -16.89 -1.06 15.24
C ALA A 15 -18.41 -0.82 15.12
N TYR A 16 -18.83 0.41 14.79
CA TYR A 16 -20.23 0.79 14.64
C TYR A 16 -20.74 0.73 13.20
N VAL A 17 -19.84 0.50 12.22
CA VAL A 17 -20.20 0.40 10.81
C VAL A 17 -20.12 -1.08 10.38
N PRO A 18 -21.22 -1.69 9.89
CA PRO A 18 -21.22 -3.07 9.43
C PRO A 18 -20.11 -3.34 8.42
N GLY A 19 -19.38 -4.45 8.61
CA GLY A 19 -18.26 -4.85 7.76
C GLY A 19 -16.91 -4.19 8.08
N LEU A 20 -16.87 -3.05 8.78
CA LEU A 20 -15.61 -2.36 9.08
C LEU A 20 -14.92 -2.81 10.38
N GLY A 21 -15.56 -3.61 11.25
CA GLY A 21 -14.92 -4.13 12.47
C GLY A 21 -13.52 -4.75 12.25
N PRO A 22 -13.31 -5.62 11.24
CA PRO A 22 -12.00 -6.15 10.89
C PRO A 22 -10.96 -5.09 10.49
N VAL A 23 -11.38 -3.96 9.93
CA VAL A 23 -10.51 -2.82 9.58
C VAL A 23 -9.91 -2.19 10.83
N GLY A 24 -10.74 -1.97 11.86
CA GLY A 24 -10.27 -1.43 13.14
C GLY A 24 -9.27 -2.35 13.83
N ILE A 25 -9.54 -3.66 13.84
CA ILE A 25 -8.61 -4.67 14.38
C ILE A 25 -7.28 -4.64 13.61
N SER A 26 -7.34 -4.66 12.27
CA SER A 26 -6.14 -4.56 11.43
C SER A 26 -5.33 -3.29 11.72
N ALA A 27 -5.98 -2.14 11.86
CA ALA A 27 -5.31 -0.88 12.19
C ALA A 27 -4.58 -0.94 13.54
N LEU A 28 -5.19 -1.55 14.56
CA LEU A 28 -4.56 -1.74 15.87
C LEU A 28 -3.38 -2.71 15.81
N VAL A 29 -3.47 -3.78 14.99
CA VAL A 29 -2.35 -4.70 14.75
C VAL A 29 -1.17 -3.97 14.14
N PHE A 30 -1.37 -3.17 13.09
CA PHE A 30 -0.28 -2.40 12.48
C PHE A 30 0.30 -1.36 13.44
N TYR A 31 -0.54 -0.70 14.24
CA TYR A 31 -0.08 0.19 15.32
C TYR A 31 0.81 -0.54 16.33
N ALA A 32 0.40 -1.72 16.80
CA ALA A 32 1.17 -2.52 17.75
C ALA A 32 2.49 -3.03 17.13
N LEU A 33 2.47 -3.45 15.86
CA LEU A 33 3.68 -3.81 15.12
C LEU A 33 4.66 -2.64 15.07
N ARG A 34 4.18 -1.43 14.76
CA ARG A 34 4.98 -0.21 14.70
C ARG A 34 5.57 0.20 16.04
N ALA A 35 4.81 0.05 17.12
CA ALA A 35 5.18 0.51 18.47
C ALA A 35 6.15 -0.47 19.17
N SER A 36 5.98 -1.78 18.93
CA SER A 36 6.67 -2.81 19.72
C SER A 36 7.55 -3.71 18.87
N VAL A 37 6.96 -4.41 17.89
CA VAL A 37 7.66 -5.50 17.18
C VAL A 37 8.77 -4.98 16.28
N VAL A 38 8.49 -3.98 15.44
CA VAL A 38 9.46 -3.45 14.47
C VAL A 38 10.66 -2.78 15.15
N PRO A 39 10.51 -1.96 16.21
CA PRO A 39 11.65 -1.42 16.95
C PRO A 39 12.53 -2.51 17.57
N LEU A 40 11.94 -3.55 18.17
CA LEU A 40 12.68 -4.65 18.77
C LEU A 40 13.45 -5.45 17.72
N ALA A 41 12.80 -5.83 16.63
CA ALA A 41 13.43 -6.53 15.51
C ALA A 41 14.55 -5.68 14.88
N SER A 42 14.32 -4.38 14.69
CA SER A 42 15.32 -3.47 14.12
C SER A 42 16.56 -3.35 15.02
N ARG A 43 16.38 -3.27 16.34
CA ARG A 43 17.51 -3.27 17.29
C ARG A 43 18.26 -4.59 17.30
N ALA A 44 17.57 -5.71 17.16
CA ALA A 44 18.19 -7.04 17.15
C ALA A 44 19.00 -7.29 15.86
N CYS A 45 18.42 -6.96 14.70
CA CYS A 45 18.92 -7.42 13.40
C CYS A 45 19.71 -6.37 12.61
N VAL A 46 19.60 -5.07 12.93
CA VAL A 46 20.16 -4.00 12.08
C VAL A 46 21.17 -3.16 12.85
N ALA A 47 22.46 -3.38 12.58
CA ALA A 47 23.56 -2.64 13.22
C ALA A 47 23.42 -1.11 13.06
N ALA A 48 23.05 -0.65 11.86
CA ALA A 48 22.83 0.77 11.58
C ALA A 48 21.73 1.40 12.45
N PHE A 49 20.69 0.61 12.82
CA PHE A 49 19.62 1.07 13.71
C PHE A 49 20.08 1.17 15.18
N ARG A 50 21.12 0.45 15.58
CA ARG A 50 21.72 0.57 16.93
C ARG A 50 22.71 1.72 17.02
N SER A 51 23.43 1.99 15.95
CA SER A 51 24.50 2.99 15.92
C SER A 51 23.98 4.43 15.98
N ASP A 52 24.90 5.37 16.23
CA ASP A 52 24.68 6.82 16.10
C ASP A 52 24.72 7.30 14.63
N ALA A 53 24.70 6.39 13.66
CA ALA A 53 24.62 6.74 12.27
C ALA A 53 23.40 7.63 12.00
N PRO A 54 23.49 8.60 11.06
CA PRO A 54 22.39 9.49 10.71
C PRO A 54 21.30 8.72 9.97
N MET A 55 20.44 8.03 10.71
CA MET A 55 19.27 7.31 10.23
C MET A 55 18.01 7.99 10.75
N ASP A 56 17.09 8.30 9.84
CA ASP A 56 15.74 8.70 10.23
C ASP A 56 14.98 7.47 10.76
N ARG A 57 15.05 7.27 12.07
CA ARG A 57 14.44 6.12 12.76
C ARG A 57 12.92 6.07 12.59
N LEU A 58 12.25 7.23 12.52
CA LEU A 58 10.80 7.26 12.34
C LEU A 58 10.42 6.79 10.93
N LEU A 59 11.14 7.29 9.92
CA LEU A 59 10.98 6.82 8.54
C LEU A 59 11.34 5.34 8.38
N TRP A 60 12.37 4.86 9.10
CA TRP A 60 12.76 3.45 9.07
C TRP A 60 11.63 2.55 9.57
N LEU A 61 11.06 2.89 10.73
CA LEU A 61 10.03 2.10 11.36
C LEU A 61 8.73 2.14 10.54
N ASN A 62 8.36 3.30 10.00
CA ASN A 62 7.24 3.44 9.07
C ASN A 62 7.45 2.57 7.81
N THR A 63 8.58 2.73 7.12
CA THR A 63 8.91 1.97 5.89
C THR A 63 8.95 0.46 6.15
N SER A 64 9.38 0.03 7.34
CA SER A 64 9.38 -1.38 7.73
C SER A 64 7.97 -1.94 7.88
N VAL A 65 7.05 -1.17 8.47
CA VAL A 65 5.64 -1.57 8.59
C VAL A 65 4.97 -1.57 7.21
N SER A 66 5.26 -0.58 6.36
CA SER A 66 4.80 -0.56 4.97
C SER A 66 5.29 -1.79 4.19
N LEU A 67 6.55 -2.20 4.37
CA LEU A 67 7.08 -3.43 3.75
C LEU A 67 6.29 -4.68 4.20
N LEU A 68 6.01 -4.80 5.50
CA LEU A 68 5.20 -5.91 6.03
C LEU A 68 3.80 -5.91 5.42
N HIS A 69 3.16 -4.75 5.35
CA HIS A 69 1.87 -4.59 4.68
C HIS A 69 1.94 -5.05 3.23
N SER A 70 2.88 -4.52 2.44
CA SER A 70 2.99 -4.85 1.01
C SER A 70 3.21 -6.34 0.76
N ILE A 71 3.99 -7.02 1.62
CA ILE A 71 4.18 -8.48 1.54
C ILE A 71 2.86 -9.18 1.82
N VAL A 72 2.22 -8.87 2.96
CA VAL A 72 0.98 -9.55 3.38
C VAL A 72 -0.12 -9.33 2.35
N SER A 73 -0.40 -8.09 1.95
CA SER A 73 -1.45 -7.74 1.01
C SER A 73 -1.24 -8.35 -0.37
N SER A 74 0.00 -8.40 -0.87
CA SER A 74 0.33 -9.09 -2.11
C SER A 74 0.06 -10.59 -2.01
N CYS A 75 0.50 -11.24 -0.93
CA CYS A 75 0.30 -12.67 -0.72
C CYS A 75 -1.18 -13.03 -0.60
N VAL A 76 -1.95 -12.32 0.22
CA VAL A 76 -3.37 -12.64 0.41
C VAL A 76 -4.21 -12.34 -0.84
N SER A 77 -3.86 -11.30 -1.61
CA SER A 77 -4.56 -11.00 -2.87
C SER A 77 -4.26 -12.05 -3.93
N LEU A 78 -2.99 -12.45 -4.09
CA LEU A 78 -2.62 -13.55 -4.98
C LEU A 78 -3.27 -14.87 -4.56
N ALA A 79 -3.41 -15.13 -3.26
CA ALA A 79 -4.10 -16.32 -2.77
C ALA A 79 -5.58 -16.33 -3.18
N VAL A 80 -6.29 -15.20 -3.04
CA VAL A 80 -7.69 -15.07 -3.51
C VAL A 80 -7.78 -15.30 -5.02
N LEU A 81 -6.91 -14.66 -5.81
CA LEU A 81 -6.90 -14.83 -7.27
C LEU A 81 -6.59 -16.27 -7.69
N SER A 82 -5.64 -16.92 -7.01
CA SER A 82 -5.23 -18.30 -7.31
C SER A 82 -6.29 -19.32 -6.91
N TYR A 83 -6.96 -19.10 -5.78
CA TYR A 83 -8.02 -19.98 -5.29
C TYR A 83 -9.24 -20.02 -6.21
N HIS A 84 -9.69 -18.86 -6.68
CA HIS A 84 -10.84 -18.76 -7.59
C HIS A 84 -10.47 -19.02 -9.06
N GLY A 85 -9.21 -18.76 -9.44
CA GLY A 85 -8.72 -18.99 -10.79
C GLY A 85 -9.56 -18.30 -11.86
N ARG A 86 -9.97 -19.05 -12.89
CA ARG A 86 -10.77 -18.52 -14.00
C ARG A 86 -12.14 -17.96 -13.55
N ALA A 87 -12.76 -18.55 -12.54
CA ALA A 87 -14.06 -18.10 -12.04
C ALA A 87 -14.01 -16.65 -11.51
N PHE A 88 -12.86 -16.19 -11.01
CA PHE A 88 -12.68 -14.80 -10.61
C PHE A 88 -12.81 -13.84 -11.79
N PHE A 89 -12.20 -14.19 -12.93
CA PHE A 89 -12.15 -13.32 -14.11
C PHE A 89 -13.46 -13.33 -14.92
N ASP A 90 -14.24 -14.40 -14.81
CA ASP A 90 -15.56 -14.51 -15.44
C ASP A 90 -16.69 -13.88 -14.60
N ALA A 91 -16.40 -13.45 -13.36
CA ALA A 91 -17.38 -12.87 -12.44
C ALA A 91 -17.78 -11.43 -12.79
N ASP A 92 -18.90 -10.97 -12.23
CA ASP A 92 -19.28 -9.54 -12.25
C ASP A 92 -18.35 -8.75 -11.32
N TRP A 93 -17.34 -8.07 -11.85
CA TRP A 93 -16.37 -7.34 -11.02
C TRP A 93 -16.95 -6.15 -10.25
N VAL A 94 -18.14 -5.68 -10.62
CA VAL A 94 -18.85 -4.61 -9.91
C VAL A 94 -19.62 -5.17 -8.73
N LEU A 95 -20.33 -6.28 -8.89
CA LEU A 95 -21.30 -6.78 -7.91
C LEU A 95 -20.86 -8.06 -7.18
N ALA A 96 -19.84 -8.77 -7.68
CA ALA A 96 -19.35 -9.98 -7.05
C ALA A 96 -18.52 -9.66 -5.80
N SER A 97 -18.74 -10.48 -4.78
CA SER A 97 -17.98 -10.50 -3.53
C SER A 97 -17.36 -11.90 -3.37
N PRO A 98 -16.23 -12.19 -4.04
CA PRO A 98 -15.63 -13.51 -4.02
C PRO A 98 -15.19 -13.89 -2.60
N ASP A 99 -15.36 -15.16 -2.24
CA ASP A 99 -14.96 -15.66 -0.93
C ASP A 99 -13.48 -15.33 -0.65
N GLY A 100 -13.21 -14.83 0.54
CA GLY A 100 -11.88 -14.41 0.94
C GLY A 100 -11.50 -12.97 0.55
N ALA A 101 -12.25 -12.27 -0.30
CA ALA A 101 -11.96 -10.87 -0.67
C ALA A 101 -11.93 -9.90 0.52
N MET A 102 -12.75 -10.17 1.55
CA MET A 102 -12.78 -9.33 2.75
C MET A 102 -11.43 -9.27 3.48
N LEU A 103 -10.64 -10.35 3.46
CA LEU A 103 -9.35 -10.41 4.16
C LEU A 103 -8.33 -9.38 3.61
N PRO A 104 -7.93 -9.41 2.32
CA PRO A 104 -7.02 -8.43 1.76
C PRO A 104 -7.58 -7.00 1.84
N LEU A 105 -8.90 -6.80 1.67
CA LEU A 105 -9.49 -5.47 1.78
C LEU A 105 -9.41 -4.93 3.21
N ALA A 106 -9.77 -5.72 4.22
CA ALA A 106 -9.73 -5.30 5.61
C ALA A 106 -8.30 -5.08 6.13
N VAL A 107 -7.38 -5.99 5.79
CA VAL A 107 -5.95 -5.85 6.12
C VAL A 107 -5.41 -4.55 5.56
N SER A 108 -5.64 -4.29 4.27
CA SER A 108 -5.12 -3.09 3.60
C SER A 108 -5.79 -1.81 4.09
N THR A 109 -7.11 -1.80 4.28
CA THR A 109 -7.81 -0.61 4.80
C THR A 109 -7.35 -0.26 6.21
N GLY A 110 -7.14 -1.27 7.07
CA GLY A 110 -6.64 -1.04 8.42
C GLY A 110 -5.22 -0.50 8.42
N TYR A 111 -4.35 -1.03 7.55
CA TYR A 111 -3.03 -0.45 7.30
C TYR A 111 -3.13 1.01 6.84
N PHE A 112 -3.95 1.32 5.84
CA PHE A 112 -4.06 2.69 5.31
C PHE A 112 -4.50 3.69 6.38
N LEU A 113 -5.43 3.29 7.26
CA LEU A 113 -5.90 4.08 8.39
C LEU A 113 -4.78 4.32 9.41
N TYR A 114 -4.08 3.26 9.83
CA TYR A 114 -2.94 3.37 10.75
C TYR A 114 -1.81 4.22 10.16
N ASP A 115 -1.43 3.98 8.91
CA ASP A 115 -0.30 4.63 8.26
C ASP A 115 -0.61 6.11 8.01
N PHE A 116 -1.85 6.46 7.68
CA PHE A 116 -2.28 7.86 7.64
C PHE A 116 -2.05 8.56 8.99
N TYR A 117 -2.41 7.92 10.10
CA TYR A 117 -2.09 8.42 11.43
C TYR A 117 -0.57 8.55 11.64
N ASP A 118 0.22 7.53 11.32
CA ASP A 118 1.67 7.51 11.54
C ASP A 118 2.36 8.63 10.75
N LEU A 119 1.95 8.81 9.50
CA LEU A 119 2.44 9.86 8.60
C LEU A 119 2.15 11.26 9.15
N VAL A 120 0.93 11.51 9.64
CA VAL A 120 0.51 12.80 10.20
C VAL A 120 1.18 13.07 11.55
N ALA A 121 1.14 12.10 12.47
CA ALA A 121 1.68 12.23 13.82
C ALA A 121 3.19 12.50 13.82
N HIS A 122 3.92 11.90 12.88
CA HIS A 122 5.37 12.03 12.77
C HIS A 122 5.83 12.97 11.65
N LYS A 123 4.89 13.69 11.01
CA LYS A 123 5.16 14.65 9.90
C LYS A 123 5.94 14.04 8.73
N LEU A 124 5.85 12.73 8.51
CA LEU A 124 6.56 12.03 7.43
C LEU A 124 6.04 12.44 6.05
N TRP A 125 4.78 12.86 5.97
CA TRP A 125 4.14 13.35 4.75
C TRP A 125 4.85 14.56 4.12
N LEU A 126 5.59 15.36 4.90
CA LEU A 126 6.36 16.50 4.38
C LEU A 126 7.38 16.09 3.31
N LYS A 127 7.84 14.84 3.34
CA LYS A 127 8.81 14.29 2.38
C LYS A 127 8.15 13.73 1.12
N ALA A 128 6.85 13.42 1.18
CA ALA A 128 6.11 12.77 0.12
C ALA A 128 4.61 13.09 0.22
N PRO A 129 4.18 14.35 0.00
CA PRO A 129 2.80 14.76 0.27
C PRO A 129 1.76 13.99 -0.55
N GLY A 130 2.12 13.49 -1.73
CA GLY A 130 1.26 12.62 -2.54
C GLY A 130 0.82 11.32 -1.85
N ILE A 131 1.56 10.87 -0.82
CA ILE A 131 1.20 9.68 -0.05
C ILE A 131 -0.07 9.89 0.79
N LEU A 132 -0.33 11.10 1.31
CA LEU A 132 -1.57 11.35 2.05
C LEU A 132 -2.78 11.30 1.12
N ALA A 133 -2.66 11.91 -0.07
CA ALA A 133 -3.71 11.86 -1.08
C ALA A 133 -3.99 10.40 -1.51
N HIS A 134 -2.93 9.60 -1.66
CA HIS A 134 -3.06 8.16 -1.90
C HIS A 134 -3.87 7.46 -0.81
N HIS A 135 -3.51 7.63 0.47
CA HIS A 135 -4.15 6.97 1.60
C HIS A 135 -5.62 7.36 1.77
N ILE A 136 -5.95 8.64 1.56
CA ILE A 136 -7.34 9.11 1.60
C ILE A 136 -8.15 8.47 0.46
N MET A 137 -7.62 8.52 -0.76
CA MET A 137 -8.29 7.97 -1.95
C MET A 137 -8.52 6.46 -1.82
N VAL A 138 -7.46 5.70 -1.52
CA VAL A 138 -7.54 4.23 -1.45
C VAL A 138 -8.35 3.79 -0.22
N GLY A 139 -8.20 4.47 0.91
CA GLY A 139 -8.97 4.20 2.13
C GLY A 139 -10.47 4.40 1.92
N ALA A 140 -10.87 5.48 1.23
CA ALA A 140 -12.27 5.74 0.90
C ALA A 140 -12.84 4.68 -0.06
N CYS A 141 -12.10 4.33 -1.12
CA CYS A 141 -12.53 3.30 -2.07
C CYS A 141 -12.71 1.93 -1.41
N TYR A 142 -11.76 1.52 -0.55
CA TYR A 142 -11.81 0.22 0.10
C TYR A 142 -12.88 0.16 1.19
N ALA A 143 -13.01 1.20 2.01
CA ALA A 143 -14.08 1.26 2.99
C ALA A 143 -15.46 1.21 2.31
N SER A 144 -15.63 1.93 1.20
CA SER A 144 -16.85 1.88 0.40
C SER A 144 -17.13 0.47 -0.13
N ALA A 145 -16.14 -0.19 -0.72
CA ALA A 145 -16.31 -1.55 -1.24
C ALA A 145 -16.61 -2.60 -0.16
N ILE A 146 -16.05 -2.44 1.04
CA ILE A 146 -16.35 -3.29 2.20
C ILE A 146 -17.79 -3.09 2.67
N VAL A 147 -18.24 -1.83 2.80
CA VAL A 147 -19.57 -1.50 3.32
C VAL A 147 -20.68 -1.85 2.33
N TYR A 148 -20.47 -1.55 1.04
CA TYR A 148 -21.52 -1.69 0.02
C TYR A 148 -21.39 -2.96 -0.83
N GLY A 149 -20.30 -3.71 -0.73
CA GLY A 149 -20.07 -4.90 -1.54
C GLY A 149 -19.83 -4.61 -3.03
N VAL A 150 -19.50 -3.36 -3.38
CA VAL A 150 -19.35 -2.92 -4.78
C VAL A 150 -17.88 -2.73 -5.14
N GLY A 151 -17.44 -3.36 -6.24
CA GLY A 151 -16.09 -3.20 -6.80
C GLY A 151 -15.00 -3.96 -6.05
N GLN A 152 -15.33 -4.96 -5.24
CA GLN A 152 -14.34 -5.71 -4.46
C GLN A 152 -13.32 -6.43 -5.35
N CYS A 153 -13.76 -7.04 -6.46
CA CYS A 153 -12.86 -7.70 -7.41
C CYS A 153 -11.80 -6.74 -7.96
N TYR A 154 -12.22 -5.53 -8.34
CA TYR A 154 -11.30 -4.47 -8.79
C TYR A 154 -10.23 -4.17 -7.75
N LEU A 155 -10.64 -4.00 -6.49
CA LEU A 155 -9.71 -3.64 -5.42
C LEU A 155 -8.76 -4.77 -5.04
N VAL A 156 -9.22 -6.03 -5.03
CA VAL A 156 -8.36 -7.21 -4.84
C VAL A 156 -7.27 -7.27 -5.92
N VAL A 157 -7.63 -7.04 -7.18
CA VAL A 157 -6.66 -6.98 -8.28
C VAL A 157 -5.72 -5.79 -8.13
N MET A 158 -6.24 -4.63 -7.73
CA MET A 158 -5.43 -3.44 -7.52
C MET A 158 -4.46 -3.54 -6.33
N LEU A 159 -4.65 -4.48 -5.39
CA LEU A 159 -3.61 -4.76 -4.38
C LEU A 159 -2.34 -5.39 -4.97
N LEU A 160 -2.35 -5.90 -6.20
CA LEU A 160 -1.13 -6.37 -6.86
C LEU A 160 -0.12 -5.24 -7.10
N LEU A 161 -0.52 -3.96 -7.00
CA LEU A 161 0.42 -2.83 -6.97
C LEU A 161 1.44 -2.94 -5.83
N GLU A 162 1.05 -3.60 -4.73
CA GLU A 162 1.90 -3.80 -3.57
C GLU A 162 3.10 -4.71 -3.86
N LEU A 163 3.05 -5.55 -4.90
CA LEU A 163 4.21 -6.33 -5.35
C LEU A 163 5.38 -5.42 -5.70
N ASN A 164 5.11 -4.27 -6.32
CA ASN A 164 6.14 -3.28 -6.57
C ASN A 164 6.55 -2.53 -5.29
N SER A 165 5.59 -2.25 -4.41
CA SER A 165 5.85 -1.62 -3.10
C SER A 165 6.80 -2.45 -2.24
N VAL A 166 6.75 -3.79 -2.28
CA VAL A 166 7.72 -4.68 -1.60
C VAL A 166 9.16 -4.29 -1.97
N PHE A 167 9.46 -4.20 -3.27
CA PHE A 167 10.80 -3.84 -3.73
C PHE A 167 11.16 -2.38 -3.43
N LEU A 168 10.19 -1.46 -3.51
CA LEU A 168 10.40 -0.05 -3.18
C LEU A 168 10.79 0.14 -1.71
N HIS A 169 10.05 -0.48 -0.79
CA HIS A 169 10.31 -0.40 0.64
C HIS A 169 11.58 -1.16 1.03
N ALA A 170 11.80 -2.36 0.51
CA ALA A 170 13.02 -3.14 0.75
C ALA A 170 14.28 -2.35 0.30
N ARG A 171 14.26 -1.78 -0.91
CA ARG A 171 15.32 -0.91 -1.39
C ARG A 171 15.53 0.30 -0.49
N LYS A 172 14.45 0.96 -0.05
CA LYS A 172 14.56 2.14 0.82
C LYS A 172 15.20 1.78 2.16
N LEU A 173 14.82 0.66 2.77
CA LEU A 173 15.42 0.17 4.02
C LEU A 173 16.90 -0.18 3.82
N LEU A 174 17.26 -0.90 2.75
CA LEU A 174 18.65 -1.22 2.44
C LEU A 174 19.49 0.07 2.29
N SER A 175 18.98 1.07 1.56
CA SER A 175 19.64 2.38 1.42
C SER A 175 19.85 3.07 2.78
N MET A 176 18.84 3.04 3.66
CA MET A 176 18.95 3.61 5.01
C MET A 176 19.93 2.85 5.90
N ALA A 177 20.11 1.55 5.66
CA ALA A 177 21.11 0.72 6.32
C ALA A 177 22.52 0.86 5.72
N GLY A 178 22.73 1.76 4.75
CA GLY A 178 24.04 2.06 4.15
C GLY A 178 24.41 1.19 2.95
N TYR A 179 23.48 0.39 2.42
CA TYR A 179 23.73 -0.40 1.20
C TYR A 179 23.71 0.50 -0.04
N SER A 180 24.48 0.10 -1.05
CA SER A 180 24.62 0.83 -2.32
C SER A 180 24.63 -0.12 -3.52
N MET A 181 24.76 0.42 -4.74
CA MET A 181 24.79 -0.36 -5.99
C MET A 181 26.00 -1.28 -6.15
N SER A 182 26.96 -1.25 -5.21
CA SER A 182 28.02 -2.27 -5.10
C SER A 182 27.51 -3.57 -4.47
N ASN A 183 26.42 -3.52 -3.69
CA ASN A 183 25.84 -4.70 -3.04
C ASN A 183 24.80 -5.37 -3.95
N THR A 184 24.96 -6.68 -4.18
CA THR A 184 24.06 -7.46 -5.05
C THR A 184 22.59 -7.36 -4.62
N ILE A 185 22.29 -7.48 -3.31
CA ILE A 185 20.92 -7.41 -2.80
C ILE A 185 20.24 -6.05 -3.09
N TYR A 186 21.01 -4.96 -3.03
CA TYR A 186 20.51 -3.62 -3.34
C TYR A 186 20.23 -3.46 -4.84
N ALA A 187 21.13 -3.97 -5.68
CA ALA A 187 20.95 -3.97 -7.13
C ALA A 187 19.75 -4.83 -7.55
N MET A 188 19.56 -6.00 -6.94
CA MET A 188 18.40 -6.86 -7.15
C MET A 188 17.10 -6.18 -6.73
N ALA A 189 17.09 -5.46 -5.60
CA ALA A 189 15.91 -4.70 -5.19
C ALA A 189 15.53 -3.64 -6.24
N TRP A 190 16.50 -2.95 -6.82
CA TRP A 190 16.26 -2.02 -7.93
C TRP A 190 15.74 -2.70 -9.20
N GLN A 191 16.29 -3.85 -9.58
CA GLN A 191 15.76 -4.64 -10.71
C GLN A 191 14.31 -5.06 -10.45
N GLY A 192 14.01 -5.53 -9.25
CA GLY A 192 12.67 -5.89 -8.82
C GLY A 192 11.71 -4.71 -8.91
N VAL A 193 12.12 -3.50 -8.50
CA VAL A 193 11.35 -2.27 -8.71
C VAL A 193 11.02 -2.11 -10.19
N TRP A 194 11.99 -2.09 -11.09
CA TRP A 194 11.72 -1.80 -12.51
C TRP A 194 10.85 -2.85 -13.19
N VAL A 195 11.12 -4.14 -12.96
CA VAL A 195 10.37 -5.25 -13.55
C VAL A 195 8.91 -5.21 -13.11
N THR A 196 8.68 -5.08 -11.81
CA THR A 196 7.30 -5.05 -11.28
C THR A 196 6.58 -3.75 -11.59
N PHE A 197 7.28 -2.62 -11.72
CA PHE A 197 6.66 -1.31 -11.95
C PHE A 197 5.83 -1.30 -13.25
N VAL A 198 6.40 -1.82 -14.34
CA VAL A 198 5.72 -1.84 -15.64
C VAL A 198 4.44 -2.66 -15.56
N ALA A 199 4.51 -3.86 -14.99
CA ALA A 199 3.37 -4.76 -14.89
C ALA A 199 2.30 -4.23 -13.95
N THR A 200 2.65 -3.92 -12.70
CA THR A 200 1.67 -3.67 -11.64
C THR A 200 1.28 -2.21 -11.50
N ARG A 201 2.17 -1.26 -11.85
CA ARG A 201 1.89 0.19 -11.78
C ARG A 201 1.67 0.86 -13.14
N GLY A 202 1.94 0.15 -14.24
CA GLY A 202 1.69 0.59 -15.61
C GLY A 202 0.50 -0.11 -16.25
N VAL A 203 0.68 -1.36 -16.68
CA VAL A 203 -0.31 -2.12 -17.47
C VAL A 203 -1.57 -2.41 -16.65
N LEU A 204 -1.42 -2.93 -15.43
CA LEU A 204 -2.55 -3.36 -14.61
C LEU A 204 -3.53 -2.22 -14.29
N PRO A 205 -3.10 -1.02 -13.83
CA PRO A 205 -4.03 0.07 -13.57
C PRO A 205 -4.73 0.55 -14.85
N ILE A 206 -4.05 0.56 -16.00
CA ILE A 206 -4.67 0.93 -17.28
C ILE A 206 -5.79 -0.05 -17.62
N ALA A 207 -5.52 -1.35 -17.51
CA ALA A 207 -6.51 -2.39 -17.78
C ALA A 207 -7.73 -2.27 -16.83
N VAL A 208 -7.49 -2.08 -15.53
CA VAL A 208 -8.57 -1.87 -14.54
C VAL A 208 -9.36 -0.60 -14.83
N HIS A 209 -8.70 0.50 -15.22
CA HIS A 209 -9.39 1.75 -15.52
C HIS A 209 -10.32 1.62 -16.75
N VAL A 210 -9.84 0.93 -17.80
CA VAL A 210 -10.65 0.61 -18.98
C VAL A 210 -11.83 -0.30 -18.60
N ALA A 211 -11.61 -1.31 -17.76
CA ALA A 211 -12.66 -2.20 -17.29
C ALA A 211 -13.72 -1.46 -16.46
N VAL A 212 -13.33 -0.59 -15.52
CA VAL A 212 -14.26 0.27 -14.76
C VAL A 212 -15.11 1.14 -15.69
N PHE A 213 -14.50 1.70 -16.74
CA PHE A 213 -15.23 2.50 -17.73
C PHE A 213 -16.22 1.65 -18.56
N ALA A 214 -15.81 0.43 -18.95
CA ALA A 214 -16.68 -0.49 -19.67
C ALA A 214 -17.88 -0.92 -18.80
N ASP A 215 -17.65 -1.18 -17.52
CA ASP A 215 -18.65 -1.60 -16.54
C ASP A 215 -19.47 -0.44 -15.94
N ARG A 216 -19.29 0.80 -16.39
CA ARG A 216 -19.92 2.01 -15.81
C ARG A 216 -21.43 1.91 -15.58
N ALA A 217 -22.15 1.19 -16.44
CA ALA A 217 -23.61 1.03 -16.36
C ALA A 217 -24.06 -0.02 -15.34
N ARG A 218 -23.14 -0.87 -14.85
CA ARG A 218 -23.40 -1.92 -13.86
C ARG A 218 -23.30 -1.42 -12.42
N PHE A 219 -22.68 -0.25 -12.21
CA PHE A 219 -22.58 0.36 -10.89
C PHE A 219 -23.98 0.75 -10.39
N PRO A 220 -24.40 0.29 -9.19
CA PRO A 220 -25.71 0.63 -8.64
C PRO A 220 -25.94 2.14 -8.49
N HIS A 221 -24.88 2.88 -8.17
CA HIS A 221 -24.95 4.33 -7.97
C HIS A 221 -23.79 5.05 -8.67
N VAL A 222 -24.10 6.22 -9.24
CA VAL A 222 -23.12 7.07 -9.93
C VAL A 222 -21.92 7.45 -9.05
N VAL A 223 -22.14 7.59 -7.74
CA VAL A 223 -21.08 7.93 -6.78
C VAL A 223 -20.05 6.80 -6.67
N GLN A 224 -20.47 5.54 -6.73
CA GLN A 224 -19.56 4.38 -6.66
C GLN A 224 -18.71 4.29 -7.94
N TYR A 225 -19.32 4.51 -9.10
CA TYR A 225 -18.58 4.62 -10.36
C TYR A 225 -17.60 5.80 -10.33
N ALA A 226 -18.04 6.98 -9.88
CA ALA A 226 -17.20 8.16 -9.81
C ALA A 226 -16.00 7.96 -8.86
N MET A 227 -16.20 7.27 -7.73
CA MET A 227 -15.11 6.88 -6.83
C MET A 227 -14.13 5.90 -7.48
N ALA A 228 -14.62 4.85 -8.14
CA ALA A 228 -13.77 3.88 -8.81
C ALA A 228 -12.96 4.51 -9.95
N PHE A 229 -13.63 5.20 -10.88
CA PHE A 229 -13.01 5.85 -12.03
C PHE A 229 -12.08 6.99 -11.61
N GLY A 230 -12.55 7.86 -10.70
CA GLY A 230 -11.76 8.96 -10.15
C GLY A 230 -10.53 8.48 -9.36
N GLY A 231 -10.69 7.41 -8.57
CA GLY A 231 -9.59 6.76 -7.87
C GLY A 231 -8.53 6.23 -8.83
N MET A 232 -8.94 5.59 -9.93
CA MET A 232 -8.00 5.15 -10.98
C MET A 232 -7.28 6.32 -11.66
N ALA A 233 -7.98 7.42 -11.96
CA ALA A 233 -7.38 8.63 -12.52
C ALA A 233 -6.31 9.23 -11.59
N ILE A 234 -6.62 9.37 -10.30
CA ILE A 234 -5.66 9.84 -9.29
C ILE A 234 -4.48 8.88 -9.20
N LEU A 235 -4.72 7.57 -9.20
CA LEU A 235 -3.68 6.56 -9.11
C LEU A 235 -2.70 6.62 -10.29
N HIS A 236 -3.14 6.92 -11.52
CA HIS A 236 -2.23 7.14 -12.64
C HIS A 236 -1.29 8.31 -12.41
N VAL A 237 -1.81 9.44 -11.89
CA VAL A 237 -0.98 10.60 -11.54
C VAL A 237 0.04 10.22 -10.46
N LEU A 238 -0.40 9.53 -9.41
CA LEU A 238 0.48 9.08 -8.33
C LEU A 238 1.55 8.11 -8.84
N ASN A 239 1.20 7.14 -9.68
CA ASN A 239 2.17 6.21 -10.26
C ASN A 239 3.18 6.95 -11.16
N TYR A 240 2.75 7.96 -11.91
CA TYR A 240 3.69 8.80 -12.65
C TYR A 240 4.69 9.51 -11.72
N LEU A 241 4.22 10.10 -10.62
CA LEU A 241 5.08 10.76 -9.63
C LEU A 241 6.04 9.76 -8.96
N VAL A 242 5.59 8.55 -8.65
CA VAL A 242 6.44 7.48 -8.11
C VAL A 242 7.50 7.08 -9.15
N CYS A 243 7.13 6.96 -10.43
CA CYS A 243 8.08 6.66 -11.51
C CYS A 243 9.18 7.71 -11.59
N GLN A 244 8.81 8.99 -11.61
CA GLN A 244 9.76 10.11 -11.60
C GLN A 244 10.68 10.07 -10.37
N GLY A 245 10.11 9.80 -9.18
CA GLY A 245 10.87 9.67 -7.94
C GLY A 245 11.88 8.51 -7.98
N CYS A 246 11.46 7.35 -8.50
CA CYS A 246 12.30 6.18 -8.68
C CYS A 246 13.43 6.46 -9.67
N TRP A 247 13.12 7.09 -10.80
CA TRP A 247 14.11 7.44 -11.81
C TRP A 247 15.20 8.37 -11.26
N LYS A 248 14.80 9.42 -10.55
CA LYS A 248 15.72 10.36 -9.91
C LYS A 248 16.61 9.66 -8.87
N ALA A 249 16.03 8.82 -8.02
CA ALA A 249 16.77 8.07 -7.01
C ALA A 249 17.74 7.06 -7.65
N TYR A 250 17.32 6.33 -8.68
CA TYR A 250 18.16 5.36 -9.38
C TYR A 250 19.38 6.03 -10.01
N ARG A 251 19.20 7.15 -10.73
CA ARG A 251 20.31 7.89 -11.34
C ARG A 251 21.32 8.37 -10.29
N LYS A 252 20.84 8.83 -9.13
CA LYS A 252 21.70 9.25 -8.01
C LYS A 252 22.53 8.07 -7.50
N ASP A 253 21.91 6.92 -7.29
CA ASP A 253 22.57 5.74 -6.74
C ASP A 253 23.59 5.13 -7.72
N VAL A 254 23.29 5.12 -9.02
CA VAL A 254 24.23 4.68 -10.06
C VAL A 254 25.43 5.61 -10.15
N ALA A 255 25.21 6.93 -10.14
CA ALA A 255 26.30 7.91 -10.17
C ALA A 255 27.20 7.87 -8.93
N ALA A 256 26.67 7.41 -7.79
CA ALA A 256 27.45 7.19 -6.58
C ALA A 256 28.33 5.94 -6.64
N LYS A 257 28.02 4.95 -7.51
CA LYS A 257 28.85 3.76 -7.73
C LYS A 257 30.09 4.03 -8.58
N SER A 258 30.01 5.03 -9.47
CA SER A 258 31.09 5.40 -10.39
C SER A 258 32.14 6.32 -9.75
N LYS A 259 32.03 6.59 -8.45
CA LYS A 259 33.01 7.33 -7.64
C LYS A 259 33.64 6.37 -6.66
#